data_AF-A0A0M2V3H5-F1
#
_entry.id   AF-A0A0M2V3H5-F1
#
_cell.length_a   1.000
_cell.length_b   1.000
_cell.length_c   1.000
_cell.angle_alpha   90.00
_cell.angle_beta   90.00
_cell.angle_gamma   90.00
#
_symmetry.space_group_name_H-M   'P 1'
#
loop_
_entity.id
_entity.type
_entity.pdbx_description
1 polymer ?
#
loop_
_entity_poly.entity_id
_entity_poly.type
_entity_poly.pdbx_seq_one_letter_code
_entity_poly.pdbx_strand_id
1 'polypeptide(L)'
;MSLELELKFLLAAPQSKPLARLLRTCGELKDNGQAALLNAYFDTPDNWFRRHDMGLRTRQKRGRFEQTIKLAGQQHGALQARPEFNLPAAGIVPELAAFPVDIWPEQTDVGRLQRQLTELFRTDFIRQSWQLSVAGTVLEVVYDSGQIVLGDNVEIIAELELELLTGSATTLFAVAEQLVQQLPLRTGWLSKAARGYLLADKQQLTPPLSQQSGLIGNLTALQCTEALYYRQAAAAGTGAVNLHELRQASHFLQRLSEELAVLQYADFSRQALLLAEQLQQGVIVFEQPRYNQLLLALAGLLLQQSGVAQG
;
A
#
# COMPACT_ATOMS: atom_id res chain seq x y z
N MET A 1 2.75 -11.90 -17.05
CA MET A 1 1.92 -10.95 -16.30
C MET A 1 1.24 -11.72 -15.19
N SER A 2 1.54 -11.41 -13.94
CA SER A 2 0.69 -11.76 -12.80
C SER A 2 -0.09 -10.52 -12.39
N LEU A 3 -1.36 -10.68 -12.03
CA LEU A 3 -2.09 -9.68 -11.26
C LEU A 3 -1.84 -10.01 -9.79
N GLU A 4 -1.10 -9.18 -9.09
CA GLU A 4 -0.98 -9.29 -7.64
C GLU A 4 -2.21 -8.65 -7.00
N LEU A 5 -2.85 -9.36 -6.06
CA LEU A 5 -3.90 -8.84 -5.19
C LEU A 5 -3.41 -8.88 -3.75
N GLU A 6 -3.07 -7.72 -3.19
CA GLU A 6 -2.51 -7.62 -1.84
C GLU A 6 -3.27 -6.63 -0.95
N LEU A 7 -3.31 -6.91 0.35
CA LEU A 7 -3.70 -5.96 1.39
C LEU A 7 -2.46 -5.53 2.17
N LYS A 8 -2.19 -4.22 2.23
CA LYS A 8 -1.05 -3.66 2.96
C LYS A 8 -1.50 -2.93 4.21
N PHE A 9 -0.77 -3.14 5.29
CA PHE A 9 -0.95 -2.47 6.57
C PHE A 9 0.38 -1.91 7.08
N LEU A 10 0.32 -0.75 7.74
CA LEU A 10 1.41 -0.19 8.52
C LEU A 10 1.23 -0.58 9.98
N LEU A 11 2.33 -0.82 10.69
CA LEU A 11 2.30 -1.22 12.08
C LEU A 11 3.56 -0.80 12.82
N ALA A 12 3.39 -0.39 14.08
CA ALA A 12 4.49 -0.04 14.96
C ALA A 12 5.23 -1.33 15.36
N ALA A 13 6.21 -1.73 14.54
CA ALA A 13 7.18 -2.80 14.76
C ALA A 13 6.68 -4.01 15.60
N PRO A 14 5.82 -4.89 15.04
CA PRO A 14 5.46 -6.14 15.70
C PRO A 14 6.70 -7.03 15.87
N GLN A 15 6.68 -7.82 16.92
CA GLN A 15 7.59 -8.96 16.99
C GLN A 15 7.03 -10.09 16.10
N SER A 16 7.90 -10.71 15.31
CA SER A 16 7.52 -11.78 14.37
C SER A 16 6.87 -12.99 15.06
N LYS A 17 7.26 -13.29 16.31
CA LYS A 17 6.71 -14.40 17.10
C LYS A 17 5.22 -14.22 17.45
N PRO A 18 4.78 -13.10 18.05
CA PRO A 18 3.36 -12.78 18.22
C PRO A 18 2.55 -12.88 16.92
N LEU A 19 3.07 -12.34 15.81
CA LEU A 19 2.40 -12.39 14.52
C LEU A 19 2.20 -13.83 14.04
N ALA A 20 3.24 -14.66 14.08
CA ALA A 20 3.14 -16.07 13.69
C ALA A 20 2.20 -16.88 14.61
N ARG A 21 2.07 -16.52 15.89
CA ARG A 21 1.08 -17.15 16.79
C ARG A 21 -0.34 -16.78 16.39
N LEU A 22 -0.57 -15.50 16.07
CA LEU A 22 -1.87 -15.01 15.62
C LEU A 22 -2.27 -15.65 14.29
N LEU A 23 -1.38 -15.70 13.30
CA LEU A 23 -1.66 -16.31 11.99
C LEU A 23 -2.05 -17.80 12.11
N ARG A 24 -1.49 -18.54 13.08
CA ARG A 24 -1.90 -19.93 13.38
C ARG A 24 -3.33 -20.07 13.90
N THR A 25 -3.92 -18.99 14.43
CA THR A 25 -5.34 -18.99 14.80
C THR A 25 -6.26 -18.78 13.60
N CYS A 26 -5.73 -18.26 12.49
CA CYS A 26 -6.46 -18.04 11.25
C CYS A 26 -6.46 -19.29 10.34
N GLY A 27 -5.39 -20.10 10.38
CA GLY A 27 -5.29 -21.34 9.62
C GLY A 27 -3.92 -22.03 9.70
N GLU A 28 -3.64 -22.89 8.72
CA GLU A 28 -2.40 -23.66 8.67
C GLU A 28 -1.23 -22.78 8.21
N LEU A 29 -0.24 -22.60 9.08
CA LEU A 29 0.88 -21.71 8.84
C LEU A 29 2.17 -22.49 8.54
N LYS A 30 2.78 -22.19 7.40
CA LYS A 30 4.13 -22.63 7.05
C LYS A 30 5.10 -21.44 7.07
N ASP A 31 6.19 -21.59 7.81
CA ASP A 31 7.28 -20.60 7.82
C ASP A 31 8.11 -20.71 6.54
N ASN A 32 8.26 -19.59 5.83
CA ASN A 32 9.05 -19.47 4.61
C ASN A 32 10.40 -18.74 4.86
N GLY A 33 10.67 -18.39 6.11
CA GLY A 33 11.93 -17.86 6.59
C GLY A 33 12.11 -16.36 6.38
N GLN A 34 13.36 -15.93 6.58
CA GLN A 34 13.77 -14.53 6.43
C GLN A 34 14.65 -14.32 5.20
N ALA A 35 14.54 -13.13 4.62
CA ALA A 35 15.42 -12.65 3.58
C ALA A 35 15.74 -11.16 3.74
N ALA A 36 17.03 -10.81 3.63
CA ALA A 36 17.44 -9.44 3.38
C ALA A 36 17.17 -9.10 1.91
N LEU A 37 16.47 -7.99 1.68
CA LEU A 37 16.07 -7.51 0.37
C LEU A 37 16.61 -6.09 0.18
N LEU A 38 17.56 -5.95 -0.74
CA LEU A 38 18.11 -4.67 -1.16
C LEU A 38 17.50 -4.30 -2.50
N ASN A 39 16.88 -3.13 -2.61
CA ASN A 39 16.22 -2.70 -3.84
C ASN A 39 16.76 -1.33 -4.25
N ALA A 40 17.00 -1.15 -5.54
CA ALA A 40 17.30 0.14 -6.15
C ALA A 40 16.16 0.51 -7.09
N TYR A 41 15.55 1.68 -6.88
CA TYR A 41 14.46 2.19 -7.71
C TYR A 41 15.01 3.16 -8.75
N PHE A 42 14.49 3.07 -9.97
CA PHE A 42 14.97 3.84 -11.11
C PHE A 42 13.84 4.65 -11.74
N ASP A 43 14.17 5.85 -12.20
CA ASP A 43 13.31 6.67 -13.04
C ASP A 43 14.17 7.54 -13.98
N THR A 44 13.54 8.30 -14.86
CA THR A 44 14.15 9.32 -15.70
C THR A 44 14.12 10.70 -15.01
N PRO A 45 14.90 11.68 -15.48
CA PRO A 45 14.91 13.03 -14.91
C PRO A 45 13.53 13.72 -14.88
N ASP A 46 12.64 13.35 -15.81
CA ASP A 46 11.27 13.85 -15.92
C ASP A 46 10.22 12.92 -15.28
N ASN A 47 10.66 11.99 -14.41
CA ASN A 47 9.82 11.06 -13.66
C ASN A 47 8.84 10.28 -14.56
N TRP A 48 9.33 9.75 -15.68
CA TRP A 48 8.49 9.11 -16.69
C TRP A 48 7.72 7.92 -16.11
N PHE A 49 8.36 7.05 -15.33
CA PHE A 49 7.68 5.89 -14.75
C PHE A 49 6.63 6.33 -13.73
N ARG A 50 6.96 7.30 -12.87
CA ARG A 50 6.00 7.80 -11.88
C ARG A 50 4.76 8.42 -12.51
N ARG A 51 4.91 9.19 -13.59
CA ARG A 51 3.78 9.82 -14.31
C ARG A 51 2.83 8.81 -14.95
N HIS A 52 3.29 7.59 -15.21
CA HIS A 52 2.47 6.48 -15.69
C HIS A 52 2.00 5.55 -14.56
N ASP A 53 2.16 5.96 -13.30
CA ASP A 53 1.90 5.14 -12.10
C ASP A 53 2.64 3.78 -12.11
N MET A 54 3.79 3.75 -12.77
CA MET A 54 4.67 2.60 -12.83
C MET A 54 5.80 2.71 -11.79
N GLY A 55 6.32 1.56 -11.37
CA GLY A 55 7.49 1.47 -10.51
C GLY A 55 8.50 0.48 -11.07
N LEU A 56 9.72 0.95 -11.35
CA LEU A 56 10.82 0.14 -11.81
C LEU A 56 11.86 -0.02 -10.71
N ARG A 57 12.25 -1.27 -10.43
CA ARG A 57 13.34 -1.55 -9.49
C ARG A 57 14.20 -2.71 -9.97
N THR A 58 15.41 -2.76 -9.44
CA THR A 58 16.14 -4.02 -9.28
C THR A 58 16.20 -4.39 -7.81
N ARG A 59 16.25 -5.69 -7.55
CA ARG A 59 16.31 -6.29 -6.22
C ARG A 59 17.49 -7.26 -6.17
N GLN A 60 18.31 -7.13 -5.15
CA GLN A 60 19.30 -8.11 -4.77
C GLN A 60 18.76 -8.99 -3.63
N LYS A 61 18.77 -10.30 -3.83
CA LYS A 61 18.41 -11.31 -2.82
C LYS A 61 19.42 -12.44 -2.86
N ARG A 62 20.17 -12.64 -1.77
CA ARG A 62 21.22 -13.68 -1.66
C ARG A 62 22.21 -13.67 -2.83
N GLY A 63 22.69 -12.47 -3.18
CA GLY A 63 23.68 -12.26 -4.25
C GLY A 63 23.14 -12.35 -5.69
N ARG A 64 21.84 -12.63 -5.88
CA ARG A 64 21.20 -12.64 -7.21
C ARG A 64 20.37 -11.40 -7.43
N PHE A 65 20.29 -10.96 -8.68
CA PHE A 65 19.50 -9.80 -9.09
C PHE A 65 18.24 -10.20 -9.85
N GLU A 66 17.17 -9.47 -9.58
CA GLU A 66 15.88 -9.53 -10.26
C GLU A 66 15.46 -8.09 -10.58
N GLN A 67 14.89 -7.85 -11.76
CA GLN A 67 14.24 -6.59 -12.10
C GLN A 67 12.72 -6.78 -12.08
N THR A 68 12.04 -5.80 -11.49
CA THR A 68 10.58 -5.76 -11.41
C THR A 68 10.09 -4.47 -12.03
N ILE A 69 9.07 -4.56 -12.88
CA ILE A 69 8.24 -3.42 -13.24
C ILE A 69 6.80 -3.67 -12.78
N LYS A 70 6.29 -2.79 -11.93
CA LYS A 70 4.87 -2.75 -11.54
C LYS A 70 4.16 -1.70 -12.37
N LEU A 71 3.02 -2.04 -12.95
CA LEU A 71 2.23 -1.14 -13.79
C LEU A 71 1.18 -0.37 -12.98
N ALA A 72 0.51 0.57 -13.64
CA ALA A 72 -0.69 1.19 -13.11
C ALA A 72 -1.74 0.11 -12.77
N GLY A 73 -2.45 0.32 -11.66
CA GLY A 73 -3.48 -0.59 -11.20
C GLY A 73 -4.38 0.08 -10.17
N GLN A 74 -5.14 -0.72 -9.43
CA GLN A 74 -6.08 -0.21 -8.44
C GLN A 74 -5.42 -0.09 -7.08
N GLN A 75 -5.74 0.97 -6.35
CA GLN A 75 -5.34 1.17 -4.97
C GLN A 75 -6.45 1.87 -4.19
N HIS A 76 -7.07 1.14 -3.27
CA HIS A 76 -8.20 1.63 -2.47
C HIS A 76 -8.08 1.08 -1.04
N GLY A 77 -8.10 1.93 -0.02
CA GLY A 77 -7.96 1.44 1.34
C GLY A 77 -6.61 0.73 1.54
N ALA A 78 -6.65 -0.48 2.10
CA ALA A 78 -5.48 -1.36 2.21
C ALA A 78 -5.14 -2.10 0.90
N LEU A 79 -6.06 -2.14 -0.07
CA LEU A 79 -5.92 -2.95 -1.27
C LEU A 79 -4.95 -2.32 -2.28
N GLN A 80 -4.07 -3.16 -2.82
CA GLN A 80 -3.32 -2.88 -4.05
C GLN A 80 -3.55 -4.05 -5.02
N ALA A 81 -3.97 -3.73 -6.24
CA ALA A 81 -4.15 -4.70 -7.31
C ALA A 81 -3.46 -4.19 -8.58
N ARG A 82 -2.31 -4.77 -8.94
CA ARG A 82 -1.48 -4.23 -10.03
C ARG A 82 -0.88 -5.35 -10.88
N PRO A 83 -0.81 -5.17 -12.20
CA PRO A 83 0.00 -6.02 -13.04
C PRO A 83 1.48 -5.83 -12.70
N GLU A 84 2.22 -6.93 -12.66
CA GLU A 84 3.66 -6.89 -12.55
C GLU A 84 4.38 -7.95 -13.38
N PHE A 85 5.67 -7.67 -13.61
CA PHE A 85 6.60 -8.54 -14.31
C PHE A 85 7.92 -8.57 -13.54
N ASN A 86 8.32 -9.79 -13.17
CA ASN A 86 9.61 -10.08 -12.54
C ASN A 86 10.48 -10.86 -13.52
N LEU A 87 11.70 -10.40 -13.75
CA LEU A 87 12.68 -11.04 -14.63
C LEU A 87 14.04 -11.10 -13.94
N PRO A 88 14.87 -12.11 -14.20
CA PRO A 88 16.28 -12.07 -13.80
C PRO A 88 16.95 -10.80 -14.34
N ALA A 89 17.91 -10.27 -13.58
CA ALA A 89 18.74 -9.14 -14.01
C ALA A 89 20.22 -9.52 -13.92
N ALA A 90 21.03 -9.00 -14.85
CA ALA A 90 22.47 -9.22 -14.84
C ALA A 90 23.19 -8.41 -13.74
N GLY A 91 22.56 -7.32 -13.28
CA GLY A 91 23.13 -6.43 -12.26
C GLY A 91 22.12 -5.45 -11.69
N ILE A 92 22.62 -4.32 -11.18
CA ILE A 92 21.82 -3.31 -10.47
C ILE A 92 21.02 -2.43 -11.44
N VAL A 93 21.56 -2.12 -12.62
CA VAL A 93 20.85 -1.30 -13.61
C VAL A 93 19.86 -2.19 -14.37
N PRO A 94 18.56 -1.88 -14.40
CA PRO A 94 17.57 -2.69 -15.10
C PRO A 94 17.71 -2.56 -16.62
N GLU A 95 17.30 -3.60 -17.32
CA GLU A 95 17.32 -3.72 -18.79
C GLU A 95 15.89 -3.66 -19.32
N LEU A 96 15.44 -2.49 -19.74
CA LEU A 96 14.05 -2.24 -20.13
C LEU A 96 13.60 -3.12 -21.31
N ALA A 97 14.51 -3.40 -22.24
CA ALA A 97 14.24 -4.24 -23.41
C ALA A 97 13.97 -5.71 -23.07
N ALA A 98 14.25 -6.14 -21.84
CA ALA A 98 13.92 -7.49 -21.37
C ALA A 98 12.42 -7.65 -21.06
N PHE A 99 11.71 -6.55 -20.78
CA PHE A 99 10.28 -6.60 -20.53
C PHE A 99 9.48 -6.74 -21.84
N PRO A 100 8.28 -7.35 -21.79
CA PRO A 100 7.43 -7.48 -22.98
C PRO A 100 7.08 -6.13 -23.61
N VAL A 101 7.00 -6.07 -24.93
CA VAL A 101 6.83 -4.80 -25.67
C VAL A 101 5.45 -4.17 -25.42
N ASP A 102 4.45 -4.99 -25.11
CA ASP A 102 3.05 -4.61 -24.90
C ASP A 102 2.77 -3.97 -23.53
N ILE A 103 3.74 -3.94 -22.61
CA ILE A 103 3.57 -3.26 -21.31
C ILE A 103 3.78 -1.75 -21.40
N TRP A 104 4.40 -1.28 -22.49
CA TRP A 104 4.75 0.12 -22.68
C TRP A 104 3.58 0.87 -23.31
N PRO A 105 3.25 2.09 -22.83
CA PRO A 105 2.33 2.98 -23.53
C PRO A 105 2.73 3.15 -24.99
N GLU A 106 1.75 3.37 -25.87
CA GLU A 106 2.00 3.61 -27.28
C GLU A 106 3.03 4.74 -27.47
N GLN A 107 3.90 4.58 -28.48
CA GLN A 107 4.96 5.55 -28.83
C GLN A 107 6.08 5.73 -27.78
N THR A 108 6.18 4.84 -26.79
CA THR A 108 7.30 4.87 -25.83
C THR A 108 8.63 4.50 -26.51
N ASP A 109 9.60 5.41 -26.53
CA ASP A 109 10.98 5.12 -26.94
C ASP A 109 11.76 4.50 -25.77
N VAL A 110 11.66 3.17 -25.65
CA VAL A 110 12.32 2.39 -24.59
C VAL A 110 13.84 2.56 -24.61
N GLY A 111 14.44 2.71 -25.80
CA GLY A 111 15.89 2.92 -25.93
C GLY A 111 16.34 4.26 -25.37
N ARG A 112 15.54 5.32 -25.56
CA ARG A 112 15.76 6.62 -24.92
C ARG A 112 15.58 6.54 -23.41
N LEU A 113 14.50 5.90 -22.92
CA LEU A 113 14.27 5.72 -21.49
C LEU A 113 15.46 5.02 -20.82
N GLN A 114 15.96 3.93 -21.42
CA GLN A 114 17.10 3.17 -20.92
C GLN A 114 18.34 4.06 -20.70
N ARG A 115 18.65 4.95 -21.64
CA ARG A 115 19.80 5.87 -21.55
C ARG A 115 19.61 6.97 -20.51
N GLN A 116 18.38 7.23 -20.09
CA GLN A 116 18.03 8.27 -19.12
C GLN A 116 17.81 7.71 -17.71
N LEU A 117 17.85 6.40 -17.51
CA LEU A 117 17.64 5.80 -16.19
C LEU A 117 18.69 6.31 -15.19
N THR A 118 18.18 6.75 -14.05
CA THR A 118 18.96 7.13 -12.88
C THR A 118 18.42 6.40 -11.66
N GLU A 119 19.32 5.96 -10.78
CA GLU A 119 18.90 5.45 -9.47
C GLU A 119 18.34 6.62 -8.65
N LEU A 120 17.10 6.50 -8.19
CA LEU A 120 16.42 7.55 -7.46
C LEU A 120 16.58 7.36 -5.94
N PHE A 121 16.23 6.18 -5.42
CA PHE A 121 16.34 5.84 -4.00
C PHE A 121 16.48 4.34 -3.83
N ARG A 122 16.79 3.89 -2.61
CA ARG A 122 16.88 2.48 -2.25
C ARG A 122 15.86 2.10 -1.20
N THR A 123 15.54 0.81 -1.14
CA THR A 123 14.89 0.22 0.04
C THR A 123 15.71 -0.96 0.54
N ASP A 124 15.97 -0.98 1.83
CA ASP A 124 16.77 -1.97 2.54
C ASP A 124 15.97 -2.49 3.73
N PHE A 125 15.52 -3.74 3.65
CA PHE A 125 14.70 -4.32 4.69
C PHE A 125 14.86 -5.84 4.79
N ILE A 126 14.54 -6.34 5.98
CA ILE A 126 14.37 -7.76 6.23
C ILE A 126 12.90 -8.11 6.05
N ARG A 127 12.62 -9.07 5.18
CA ARG A 127 11.32 -9.70 5.01
C ARG A 127 11.27 -11.01 5.78
N GLN A 128 10.30 -11.14 6.66
CA GLN A 128 9.87 -12.42 7.21
C GLN A 128 8.61 -12.86 6.45
N SER A 129 8.62 -14.07 5.89
CA SER A 129 7.52 -14.60 5.09
C SER A 129 6.88 -15.82 5.74
N TRP A 130 5.57 -15.93 5.60
CA TRP A 130 4.80 -17.12 5.91
C TRP A 130 3.84 -17.42 4.76
N GLN A 131 3.56 -18.70 4.55
CA GLN A 131 2.43 -19.14 3.74
C GLN A 131 1.32 -19.60 4.66
N LEU A 132 0.12 -19.03 4.48
CA LEU A 132 -1.05 -19.32 5.28
C LEU A 132 -2.11 -19.97 4.39
N SER A 133 -2.53 -21.19 4.76
CA SER A 133 -3.62 -21.91 4.10
C SER A 133 -4.88 -21.84 4.95
N VAL A 134 -5.98 -21.31 4.39
CA VAL A 134 -7.29 -21.15 5.05
C VAL A 134 -8.39 -21.51 4.07
N ALA A 135 -9.23 -22.50 4.39
CA ALA A 135 -10.43 -22.82 3.60
C ALA A 135 -10.18 -22.92 2.07
N GLY A 136 -9.11 -23.60 1.66
CA GLY A 136 -8.74 -23.76 0.24
C GLY A 136 -8.12 -22.52 -0.42
N THR A 137 -7.91 -21.44 0.33
CA THR A 137 -7.19 -20.23 -0.09
C THR A 137 -5.75 -20.28 0.44
N VAL A 138 -4.79 -19.86 -0.39
CA VAL A 138 -3.39 -19.74 -0.02
C VAL A 138 -2.98 -18.27 -0.07
N LEU A 139 -2.50 -17.77 1.05
CA LEU A 139 -1.99 -16.40 1.19
C LEU A 139 -0.49 -16.41 1.45
N GLU A 140 0.25 -15.49 0.84
CA GLU A 140 1.56 -15.08 1.37
C GLU A 140 1.34 -13.96 2.38
N VAL A 141 1.87 -14.13 3.59
CA VAL A 141 1.89 -13.07 4.60
C VAL A 141 3.34 -12.68 4.82
N VAL A 142 3.64 -11.40 4.67
CA VAL A 142 5.00 -10.88 4.81
C VAL A 142 5.04 -9.73 5.78
N TYR A 143 6.06 -9.73 6.63
CA TYR A 143 6.39 -8.60 7.49
C TYR A 143 7.74 -8.03 7.06
N ASP A 144 7.71 -6.78 6.59
CA ASP A 144 8.89 -6.05 6.14
C ASP A 144 9.32 -5.04 7.21
N SER A 145 10.58 -5.12 7.61
CA SER A 145 11.20 -4.22 8.59
C SER A 145 12.53 -3.69 8.08
N GLY A 146 12.64 -2.37 7.95
CA GLY A 146 13.85 -1.72 7.46
C GLY A 146 13.62 -0.26 7.11
N GLN A 147 14.07 0.18 5.94
CA GLN A 147 14.08 1.58 5.57
C GLN A 147 14.06 1.84 4.06
N ILE A 148 13.54 3.00 3.69
CA ILE A 148 13.72 3.68 2.41
C ILE A 148 14.86 4.68 2.62
N VAL A 149 15.83 4.71 1.72
CA VAL A 149 17.06 5.51 1.85
C VAL A 149 17.28 6.38 0.61
N LEU A 150 17.53 7.66 0.84
CA LEU A 150 17.94 8.63 -0.18
C LEU A 150 19.03 9.55 0.41
N GLY A 151 20.30 9.28 0.10
CA GLY A 151 21.41 9.95 0.76
C GLY A 151 21.32 9.77 2.27
N ASP A 152 21.30 10.87 3.02
CA ASP A 152 21.13 10.88 4.48
C ASP A 152 19.66 10.84 4.94
N ASN A 153 18.71 10.98 4.01
CA ASN A 153 17.27 10.94 4.32
C ASN A 153 16.78 9.50 4.42
N VAL A 154 16.06 9.19 5.49
CA VAL A 154 15.57 7.85 5.79
C VAL A 154 14.10 7.89 6.18
N GLU A 155 13.32 6.95 5.64
CA GLU A 155 11.95 6.67 6.08
C GLU A 155 11.82 5.20 6.50
N ILE A 156 11.28 4.93 7.69
CA ILE A 156 11.19 3.56 8.24
C ILE A 156 10.15 2.73 7.48
N ILE A 157 10.50 1.47 7.20
CA ILE A 157 9.62 0.43 6.71
C ILE A 157 9.25 -0.46 7.90
N ALA A 158 7.95 -0.51 8.21
CA ALA A 158 7.35 -1.46 9.13
C ALA A 158 5.94 -1.75 8.59
N GLU A 159 5.82 -2.78 7.77
CA GLU A 159 4.58 -3.10 7.05
C GLU A 159 4.30 -4.60 6.99
N LEU A 160 3.01 -4.91 7.02
CA LEU A 160 2.45 -6.24 6.90
C LEU A 160 1.68 -6.28 5.58
N GLU A 161 2.03 -7.19 4.69
CA GLU A 161 1.31 -7.42 3.44
C GLU A 161 0.71 -8.83 3.46
N LEU A 162 -0.53 -8.95 2.99
CA LEU A 162 -1.21 -10.22 2.73
C LEU A 162 -1.50 -10.29 1.24
N GLU A 163 -0.87 -11.20 0.53
CA GLU A 163 -1.03 -11.42 -0.90
C GLU A 163 -1.86 -12.69 -1.14
N LEU A 164 -2.85 -12.60 -2.03
CA LEU A 164 -3.60 -13.77 -2.48
C LEU A 164 -2.80 -14.51 -3.55
N LEU A 165 -2.28 -15.69 -3.21
CA LEU A 165 -1.59 -16.54 -4.19
C LEU A 165 -2.60 -17.36 -5.01
N THR A 166 -3.56 -18.00 -4.33
CA THR A 166 -4.66 -18.76 -4.96
C THR A 166 -5.88 -18.79 -4.05
N GLY A 167 -7.08 -18.94 -4.64
CA GLY A 167 -8.34 -19.09 -3.89
C GLY A 167 -9.14 -17.81 -3.83
N SER A 168 -9.73 -17.48 -2.67
CA SER A 168 -10.76 -16.46 -2.57
C SER A 168 -10.26 -15.14 -1.98
N ALA A 169 -10.53 -14.04 -2.68
CA ALA A 169 -10.39 -12.69 -2.13
C ALA A 169 -11.22 -12.49 -0.85
N THR A 170 -12.42 -13.09 -0.76
CA THR A 170 -13.24 -13.01 0.47
C THR A 170 -12.50 -13.58 1.68
N THR A 171 -11.76 -14.69 1.51
CA THR A 171 -10.93 -15.26 2.58
C THR A 171 -9.76 -14.35 2.94
N LEU A 172 -9.10 -13.72 1.94
CA LEU A 172 -8.07 -12.71 2.19
C LEU A 172 -8.60 -11.58 3.09
N PHE A 173 -9.77 -11.01 2.78
CA PHE A 173 -10.37 -9.95 3.59
C PHE A 173 -10.80 -10.43 4.99
N ALA A 174 -11.34 -11.64 5.11
CA ALA A 174 -11.72 -12.21 6.41
C ALA A 174 -10.51 -12.42 7.33
N VAL A 175 -9.39 -12.91 6.79
CA VAL A 175 -8.12 -13.03 7.54
C VAL A 175 -7.62 -11.65 7.94
N ALA A 176 -7.60 -10.68 7.03
CA ALA A 176 -7.18 -9.32 7.33
C ALA A 176 -8.04 -8.66 8.43
N GLU A 177 -9.35 -8.90 8.45
CA GLU A 177 -10.24 -8.38 9.48
C GLU A 177 -9.88 -8.92 10.87
N GLN A 178 -9.58 -10.22 10.99
CA GLN A 178 -9.12 -10.81 12.25
C GLN A 178 -7.80 -10.19 12.72
N LEU A 179 -6.89 -9.86 11.80
CA LEU A 179 -5.62 -9.22 12.14
C LEU A 179 -5.82 -7.78 12.60
N VAL A 180 -6.65 -6.98 11.91
CA VAL A 180 -6.97 -5.59 12.30
C VAL A 180 -7.65 -5.54 13.67
N GLN A 181 -8.42 -6.57 14.06
CA GLN A 181 -9.03 -6.66 15.39
C GLN A 181 -8.02 -6.91 16.51
N GLN A 182 -6.90 -7.58 16.22
CA GLN A 182 -5.95 -8.04 17.24
C GLN A 182 -4.62 -7.29 17.24
N LEU A 183 -4.33 -6.53 16.18
CA LEU A 183 -3.10 -5.77 16.02
C LEU A 183 -3.43 -4.30 15.72
N PRO A 184 -2.57 -3.35 16.15
CA PRO A 184 -2.70 -1.94 15.85
C PRO A 184 -2.30 -1.64 14.39
N LEU A 185 -3.06 -2.19 13.44
CA LEU A 185 -2.81 -2.05 12.01
C LEU A 185 -3.46 -0.78 11.48
N ARG A 186 -2.70 0.00 10.69
CA ARG A 186 -3.23 1.07 9.86
C ARG A 186 -3.27 0.66 8.40
N THR A 187 -4.32 0.99 7.66
CA THR A 187 -4.35 0.67 6.23
C THR A 187 -3.22 1.38 5.48
N GLY A 188 -2.38 0.62 4.79
CA GLY A 188 -1.23 1.13 4.08
C GLY A 188 -1.60 1.59 2.69
N TRP A 189 -1.91 2.87 2.51
CA TRP A 189 -2.20 3.42 1.18
C TRP A 189 -0.92 3.53 0.33
N LEU A 190 0.10 4.25 0.79
CA LEU A 190 1.31 4.51 0.00
C LEU A 190 2.22 3.28 -0.13
N SER A 191 2.55 2.88 -1.37
CA SER A 191 3.58 1.87 -1.63
C SER A 191 4.96 2.35 -1.17
N LYS A 192 5.91 1.42 -1.00
CA LYS A 192 7.32 1.78 -0.73
C LYS A 192 7.87 2.69 -1.82
N ALA A 193 7.49 2.45 -3.07
CA ALA A 193 7.88 3.29 -4.19
C ALA A 193 7.32 4.72 -4.06
N ALA A 194 6.02 4.86 -3.78
CA ALA A 194 5.39 6.17 -3.61
C ALA A 194 6.03 6.96 -2.46
N ARG A 195 6.32 6.31 -1.32
CA ARG A 195 7.06 6.92 -0.22
C ARG A 195 8.47 7.36 -0.63
N GLY A 196 9.19 6.56 -1.42
CA GLY A 196 10.49 6.96 -1.97
C GLY A 196 10.44 8.16 -2.91
N TYR A 197 9.42 8.27 -3.77
CA TYR A 197 9.21 9.47 -4.60
C TYR A 197 8.91 10.72 -3.76
N LEU A 198 8.16 10.58 -2.66
CA LEU A 198 7.93 11.67 -1.70
C LEU A 198 9.22 12.06 -0.98
N LEU A 199 10.04 11.07 -0.57
CA LEU A 199 11.34 11.30 0.07
C LEU A 199 12.31 12.02 -0.88
N ALA A 200 12.23 11.73 -2.17
CA ALA A 200 13.02 12.35 -3.23
C ALA A 200 12.51 13.71 -3.73
N ASP A 201 11.44 14.24 -3.12
CA ASP A 201 10.77 15.48 -3.54
C ASP A 201 10.41 15.48 -5.04
N LYS A 202 10.10 14.29 -5.57
CA LYS A 202 9.64 14.08 -6.96
C LYS A 202 8.12 13.98 -7.05
N GLN A 203 7.44 13.99 -5.92
CA GLN A 203 6.00 13.95 -5.80
C GLN A 203 5.57 14.75 -4.55
N GLN A 204 4.39 15.36 -4.61
CA GLN A 204 3.72 15.92 -3.45
C GLN A 204 2.44 15.13 -3.16
N LEU A 205 2.08 15.06 -1.88
CA LEU A 205 0.77 14.60 -1.45
C LEU A 205 -0.17 15.79 -1.42
N THR A 206 -1.16 15.77 -2.30
CA THR A 206 -2.25 16.74 -2.28
C THR A 206 -3.55 15.94 -2.25
N PRO A 207 -4.45 16.18 -1.28
CA PRO A 207 -5.78 15.56 -1.34
C PRO A 207 -6.41 15.96 -2.67
N PRO A 208 -7.00 15.03 -3.43
CA PRO A 208 -7.66 15.38 -4.68
C PRO A 208 -8.73 16.44 -4.37
N LEU A 209 -8.84 17.45 -5.23
CA LEU A 209 -9.92 18.42 -5.16
C LEU A 209 -11.24 17.62 -5.19
N SER A 210 -12.15 17.90 -4.26
CA SER A 210 -13.39 17.14 -4.00
C SER A 210 -14.39 17.08 -5.19
N GLN A 211 -13.96 17.50 -6.38
CA GLN A 211 -14.69 17.38 -7.64
C GLN A 211 -14.65 15.97 -8.24
N GLN A 212 -13.76 15.08 -7.76
CA GLN A 212 -13.86 13.64 -8.00
C GLN A 212 -14.99 13.06 -7.11
N SER A 213 -16.22 13.18 -7.62
CA SER A 213 -17.45 12.78 -6.94
C SER A 213 -17.51 11.26 -6.80
N GLY A 214 -17.65 10.72 -5.58
CA GLY A 214 -17.89 9.30 -5.34
C GLY A 214 -16.98 8.64 -4.30
N LEU A 215 -17.34 7.40 -3.95
CA LEU A 215 -16.79 6.66 -2.81
C LEU A 215 -15.27 6.50 -2.88
N ILE A 216 -14.75 6.20 -4.07
CA ILE A 216 -13.31 6.07 -4.32
C ILE A 216 -12.58 7.39 -4.10
N GLY A 217 -13.14 8.50 -4.59
CA GLY A 217 -12.53 9.83 -4.47
C GLY A 217 -12.42 10.25 -3.00
N ASN A 218 -13.51 10.11 -2.25
CA ASN A 218 -13.53 10.45 -0.82
C ASN A 218 -12.63 9.53 0.01
N LEU A 219 -12.59 8.23 -0.29
CA LEU A 219 -11.68 7.30 0.40
C LEU A 219 -10.21 7.65 0.12
N THR A 220 -9.89 7.94 -1.14
CA THR A 220 -8.53 8.36 -1.54
C THR A 220 -8.13 9.67 -0.85
N ALA A 221 -9.06 10.63 -0.78
CA ALA A 221 -8.81 11.90 -0.11
C ALA A 221 -8.62 11.75 1.40
N LEU A 222 -9.41 10.90 2.06
CA LEU A 222 -9.26 10.55 3.46
C LEU A 222 -7.88 9.94 3.74
N GLN A 223 -7.46 8.95 2.95
CA GLN A 223 -6.15 8.30 3.11
C GLN A 223 -4.97 9.23 2.79
N CYS A 224 -5.12 10.11 1.81
CA CYS A 224 -4.13 11.16 1.53
C CYS A 224 -4.00 12.12 2.72
N THR A 225 -5.13 12.51 3.32
CA THR A 225 -5.16 13.37 4.51
C THR A 225 -4.51 12.69 5.72
N GLU A 226 -4.79 11.40 5.94
CA GLU A 226 -4.10 10.60 6.97
C GLU A 226 -2.58 10.57 6.73
N ALA A 227 -2.15 10.31 5.50
CA ALA A 227 -0.72 10.28 5.17
C ALA A 227 -0.04 11.63 5.43
N LEU A 228 -0.70 12.74 5.08
CA LEU A 228 -0.23 14.10 5.37
C LEU A 228 -0.11 14.36 6.86
N TYR A 229 -1.10 13.94 7.65
CA TYR A 229 -1.10 14.08 9.11
C TYR A 229 0.15 13.44 9.72
N TYR A 230 0.45 12.17 9.38
CA TYR A 230 1.62 11.48 9.94
C TYR A 230 2.96 12.04 9.45
N ARG A 231 3.06 12.47 8.19
CA ARG A 231 4.30 13.08 7.67
C ARG A 231 4.60 14.41 8.36
N GLN A 232 3.58 15.22 8.60
CA GLN A 232 3.75 16.49 9.31
C GLN A 232 4.02 16.26 10.80
N ALA A 233 3.37 15.28 11.44
CA ALA A 233 3.66 14.90 12.82
C ALA A 233 5.10 14.42 13.00
N ALA A 234 5.65 13.68 12.03
CA ALA A 234 7.05 13.26 12.04
C ALA A 234 8.02 14.45 11.89
N ALA A 235 7.67 15.45 11.07
CA ALA A 235 8.50 16.64 10.84
C ALA A 235 8.45 17.67 11.99
N ALA A 236 7.31 17.81 12.65
CA ALA A 236 7.08 18.85 13.67
C ALA A 236 7.69 18.52 15.06
N GLY A 237 8.14 17.28 15.28
CA GLY A 237 8.48 16.80 16.62
C GLY A 237 7.22 16.64 17.51
N THR A 238 7.34 15.91 18.62
CA THR A 238 6.17 15.54 19.46
C THR A 238 5.40 16.77 19.96
N GLY A 239 4.09 16.83 19.66
CA GLY A 239 3.15 17.72 20.38
C GLY A 239 2.24 18.61 19.53
N ALA A 240 2.49 18.80 18.23
CA ALA A 240 1.60 19.60 17.39
C ALA A 240 0.46 18.75 16.79
N VAL A 241 -0.74 18.86 17.34
CA VAL A 241 -1.94 18.30 16.71
C VAL A 241 -2.27 19.11 15.47
N ASN A 242 -2.23 18.47 14.30
CA ASN A 242 -2.51 19.17 13.06
C ASN A 242 -4.01 19.28 12.79
N LEU A 243 -4.61 20.34 13.33
CA LEU A 243 -6.06 20.60 13.25
C LEU A 243 -6.57 20.79 11.83
N HIS A 244 -5.69 21.04 10.84
CA HIS A 244 -6.10 21.15 9.44
C HIS A 244 -6.48 19.78 8.86
N GLU A 245 -5.58 18.80 8.96
CA GLU A 245 -5.79 17.45 8.43
C GLU A 245 -6.88 16.72 9.20
N LEU A 246 -7.02 16.93 10.52
CA LEU A 246 -8.13 16.34 11.27
C LEU A 246 -9.49 16.86 10.78
N ARG A 247 -9.60 18.17 10.46
CA ARG A 247 -10.82 18.76 9.89
C ARG A 247 -11.09 18.24 8.48
N GLN A 248 -10.07 18.11 7.64
CA GLN A 248 -10.22 17.53 6.30
C GLN A 248 -10.64 16.05 6.36
N ALA A 249 -10.04 15.26 7.24
CA ALA A 249 -10.40 13.86 7.42
C ALA A 249 -11.85 13.71 7.92
N SER A 250 -12.28 14.56 8.85
CA SER A 250 -13.68 14.62 9.29
C SER A 250 -14.62 14.91 8.11
N HIS A 251 -14.29 15.91 7.29
CA HIS A 251 -15.07 16.24 6.10
C HIS A 251 -15.20 15.02 5.16
N PHE A 252 -14.11 14.34 4.82
CA PHE A 252 -14.17 13.19 3.92
C PHE A 252 -14.92 11.99 4.53
N LEU A 253 -14.87 11.80 5.85
CA LEU A 253 -15.69 10.80 6.53
C LEU A 253 -17.20 11.13 6.47
N GLN A 254 -17.58 12.41 6.57
CA GLN A 254 -18.97 12.84 6.36
C GLN A 254 -19.42 12.57 4.92
N ARG A 255 -18.59 12.89 3.93
CA ARG A 255 -18.87 12.62 2.51
C ARG A 255 -19.02 11.13 2.23
N LEU A 256 -18.13 10.30 2.80
CA LEU A 256 -18.27 8.84 2.75
C LEU A 256 -19.59 8.39 3.39
N SER A 257 -19.96 8.94 4.55
CA SER A 257 -21.20 8.61 5.23
C SER A 257 -22.44 8.88 4.36
N GLU A 258 -22.50 10.06 3.73
CA GLU A 258 -23.58 10.47 2.83
C GLU A 258 -23.69 9.52 1.62
N GLU A 259 -22.58 9.23 0.96
CA GLU A 259 -22.56 8.34 -0.20
C GLU A 259 -22.93 6.89 0.15
N LEU A 260 -22.42 6.38 1.28
CA LEU A 260 -22.76 5.05 1.76
C LEU A 260 -24.25 4.92 2.13
N ALA A 261 -24.87 5.99 2.65
CA ALA A 261 -26.31 6.02 2.90
C ALA A 261 -27.12 5.91 1.60
N VAL A 262 -26.73 6.67 0.56
CA VAL A 262 -27.36 6.62 -0.77
C VAL A 262 -27.22 5.23 -1.39
N LEU A 263 -26.06 4.58 -1.20
CA LEU A 263 -25.78 3.23 -1.66
C LEU A 263 -26.37 2.13 -0.75
N GLN A 264 -27.17 2.48 0.26
CA GLN A 264 -27.85 1.56 1.19
C GLN A 264 -26.90 0.74 2.10
N TYR A 265 -25.67 1.20 2.30
CA TYR A 265 -24.73 0.65 3.29
C TYR A 265 -24.86 1.38 4.64
N ALA A 266 -26.01 1.24 5.29
CA ALA A 266 -26.39 2.01 6.48
C ALA A 266 -25.41 1.87 7.66
N ASP A 267 -24.85 0.67 7.87
CA ASP A 267 -23.90 0.43 8.96
C ASP A 267 -22.56 1.14 8.73
N PHE A 268 -22.01 1.05 7.51
CA PHE A 268 -20.78 1.77 7.15
C PHE A 268 -20.99 3.28 7.17
N SER A 269 -22.14 3.75 6.71
CA SER A 269 -22.52 5.16 6.79
C SER A 269 -22.50 5.67 8.23
N ARG A 270 -23.10 4.93 9.17
CA ARG A 270 -23.11 5.30 10.59
C ARG A 270 -21.72 5.28 11.22
N GLN A 271 -20.90 4.28 10.88
CA GLN A 271 -19.52 4.19 11.37
C GLN A 271 -18.67 5.36 10.89
N ALA A 272 -18.79 5.73 9.62
CA ALA A 272 -18.09 6.88 9.05
C ALA A 272 -18.49 8.18 9.77
N LEU A 273 -19.78 8.39 10.05
CA LEU A 273 -20.27 9.57 10.77
C LEU A 273 -19.72 9.65 12.20
N LEU A 274 -19.74 8.54 12.94
CA LEU A 274 -19.20 8.50 14.31
C LEU A 274 -17.71 8.84 14.35
N LEU A 275 -16.93 8.34 13.38
CA LEU A 275 -15.50 8.68 13.26
C LEU A 275 -15.30 10.15 12.91
N ALA A 276 -16.16 10.72 12.07
CA ALA A 276 -16.12 12.14 11.72
C ALA A 276 -16.39 13.05 12.93
N GLU A 277 -17.36 12.69 13.77
CA GLU A 277 -17.70 13.41 15.01
C GLU A 277 -16.56 13.37 16.02
N GLN A 278 -15.88 12.23 16.16
CA GLN A 278 -14.69 12.10 17.01
C GLN A 278 -13.56 13.02 16.57
N LEU A 279 -13.28 13.10 15.27
CA LEU A 279 -12.27 14.03 14.73
C LEU A 279 -12.63 15.50 15.00
N GLN A 280 -13.92 15.87 14.94
CA GLN A 280 -14.39 17.22 15.29
C GLN A 280 -14.18 17.56 16.76
N GLN A 281 -14.22 16.55 17.62
CA GLN A 281 -13.93 16.66 19.06
C GLN A 281 -12.41 16.61 19.34
N GLY A 282 -11.56 16.51 18.32
CA GLY A 282 -10.11 16.45 18.46
C GLY A 282 -9.55 15.06 18.78
N VAL A 283 -10.38 14.02 18.73
CA VAL A 283 -9.94 12.63 18.94
C VAL A 283 -9.34 12.09 17.65
N ILE A 284 -8.07 11.69 17.68
CA ILE A 284 -7.39 11.07 16.54
C ILE A 284 -7.93 9.64 16.36
N VAL A 285 -8.44 9.34 15.17
CA VAL A 285 -9.10 8.05 14.88
C VAL A 285 -8.25 7.06 14.09
N PHE A 286 -7.14 7.51 13.48
CA PHE A 286 -6.39 6.73 12.49
C PHE A 286 -5.79 5.42 13.02
N GLU A 287 -5.54 5.32 14.33
CA GLU A 287 -5.06 4.09 14.98
C GLU A 287 -6.18 3.22 15.56
N GLN A 288 -7.43 3.71 15.55
CA GLN A 288 -8.55 2.96 16.12
C GLN A 288 -8.89 1.75 15.23
N PRO A 289 -9.18 0.58 15.83
CA PRO A 289 -9.61 -0.60 15.07
C PRO A 289 -10.82 -0.30 14.18
N ARG A 290 -11.80 0.46 14.67
CA ARG A 290 -13.02 0.81 13.91
C ARG A 290 -12.75 1.58 12.62
N TYR A 291 -11.80 2.52 12.65
CA TYR A 291 -11.39 3.25 11.46
C TYR A 291 -10.80 2.28 10.43
N ASN A 292 -9.83 1.46 10.85
CA ASN A 292 -9.14 0.54 9.95
C ASN A 292 -10.04 -0.60 9.44
N GLN A 293 -11.01 -1.05 10.23
CA GLN A 293 -12.05 -1.98 9.82
C GLN A 293 -12.96 -1.37 8.75
N LEU A 294 -13.39 -0.11 8.92
CA LEU A 294 -14.19 0.58 7.92
C LEU A 294 -13.41 0.69 6.60
N LEU A 295 -12.16 1.15 6.62
CA LEU A 295 -11.35 1.28 5.41
C LEU A 295 -11.10 -0.08 4.72
N LEU A 296 -10.89 -1.14 5.50
CA LEU A 296 -10.77 -2.50 4.97
C LEU A 296 -12.07 -2.98 4.32
N ALA A 297 -13.22 -2.76 4.98
CA ALA A 297 -14.53 -3.14 4.43
C ALA A 297 -14.84 -2.38 3.14
N LEU A 298 -14.54 -1.08 3.08
CA LEU A 298 -14.69 -0.28 1.86
C LEU A 298 -13.79 -0.77 0.73
N ALA A 299 -12.55 -1.19 1.02
CA ALA A 299 -11.68 -1.79 0.02
C ALA A 299 -12.27 -3.10 -0.55
N GLY A 300 -12.88 -3.93 0.30
CA GLY A 300 -13.56 -5.17 -0.13
C GLY A 300 -14.77 -4.90 -1.00
N LEU A 301 -15.59 -3.91 -0.62
CA LEU A 301 -16.75 -3.46 -1.39
C LEU A 301 -16.35 -2.94 -2.78
N LEU A 302 -15.30 -2.10 -2.85
CA LEU A 302 -14.80 -1.56 -4.11
C LEU A 302 -14.21 -2.66 -5.00
N LEU A 303 -13.52 -3.65 -4.43
CA LEU A 303 -13.02 -4.80 -5.18
C LEU A 303 -14.17 -5.58 -5.83
N GLN A 304 -15.26 -5.84 -5.09
CA GLN A 304 -16.43 -6.54 -5.63
C GLN A 304 -17.07 -5.78 -6.79
N GLN A 305 -17.15 -4.44 -6.70
CA GLN A 305 -17.70 -3.60 -7.77
C GLN A 305 -16.81 -3.55 -9.01
N SER A 306 -15.50 -3.75 -8.86
CA SER A 306 -14.54 -3.75 -9.98
C SER A 306 -14.57 -5.01 -10.85
N GLY A 307 -15.26 -6.07 -10.42
CA GLY A 307 -15.32 -7.36 -11.12
C GLY A 307 -14.06 -8.24 -10.98
N VAL A 308 -13.00 -7.74 -10.35
CA VAL A 308 -11.73 -8.48 -10.12
C VAL A 308 -11.90 -9.66 -9.15
N ALA A 309 -12.93 -9.64 -8.30
CA ALA A 309 -13.19 -10.69 -7.31
C ALA A 309 -13.75 -12.02 -7.87
N GLN A 310 -14.06 -12.12 -9.16
CA GLN A 310 -14.67 -13.32 -9.77
C GLN A 310 -13.70 -14.22 -10.54
N GLY A 311 -12.39 -13.94 -10.50
CA GLY A 311 -11.33 -14.69 -11.19
C GLY A 311 -10.60 -15.69 -10.31
#